data_AF-A0A7J9JPD8-F1
#
_entry.id   AF-A0A7J9JPD8-F1
#
_cell.length_a   1.000
_cell.length_b   1.000
_cell.length_c   1.000
_cell.angle_alpha   90.00
_cell.angle_beta   90.00
_cell.angle_gamma   90.00
#
_symmetry.space_group_name_H-M   'P 1'
#
loop_
_entity.id
_entity.type
_entity.pdbx_description
1 polymer ?
#
loop_
_entity_poly.entity_id
_entity_poly.type
_entity_poly.pdbx_seq_one_letter_code
_entity_poly.pdbx_strand_id
1 'polypeptide(L)'
;MPTTDYWSYAVGNGNFDFSAFKSEKTGRGPLLEGWQENCNPVMTAYKLVTIKAPYWGFGGKLEQALLAGERALFVESHRNCFGWIDEWYGMTVEQLSELEEQGDCLLNQ
;
A
#
# COMPACT_ATOMS: atom_id res chain seq x y z
N MET A 1 -13.96 5.50 -18.51
CA MET A 1 -13.15 6.49 -17.78
C MET A 1 -13.02 5.98 -16.35
N PRO A 2 -11.84 5.61 -15.85
CA PRO A 2 -11.73 5.30 -14.44
C PRO A 2 -12.00 6.62 -13.71
N THR A 3 -13.13 6.70 -13.02
CA THR A 3 -13.41 7.80 -12.10
C THR A 3 -12.39 7.67 -10.98
N THR A 4 -11.30 8.44 -11.07
CA THR A 4 -10.38 8.66 -9.95
C THR A 4 -11.22 9.10 -8.76
N ASP A 5 -11.46 8.20 -7.81
CA ASP A 5 -12.19 8.56 -6.60
C ASP A 5 -11.32 9.52 -5.76
N TYR A 6 -11.96 10.37 -4.94
CA TYR A 6 -11.24 11.38 -4.15
C TYR A 6 -10.09 10.79 -3.32
N TRP A 7 -10.25 9.55 -2.85
CA TRP A 7 -9.26 8.86 -2.03
C TRP A 7 -8.04 8.41 -2.81
N SER A 8 -8.20 7.93 -4.05
CA SER A 8 -7.07 7.64 -4.94
C SER A 8 -6.26 8.90 -5.28
N TYR A 9 -6.90 10.07 -5.40
CA TYR A 9 -6.20 11.34 -5.53
C TYR A 9 -5.47 11.72 -4.23
N ALA A 10 -6.14 11.64 -3.08
CA ALA A 10 -5.60 12.09 -1.80
C ALA A 10 -4.44 11.23 -1.28
N VAL A 11 -4.49 9.91 -1.48
CA VAL A 11 -3.43 8.97 -1.07
C VAL A 11 -2.24 9.00 -2.05
N GLY A 12 -2.46 9.48 -3.27
CA GLY A 12 -1.51 9.34 -4.36
C GLY A 12 -1.63 7.96 -5.02
N ASN A 13 -1.24 7.87 -6.28
CA ASN A 13 -1.25 6.63 -7.04
C ASN A 13 0.11 6.45 -7.70
N GLY A 14 0.86 5.44 -7.28
CA GLY A 14 2.05 4.95 -7.97
C GLY A 14 1.65 4.42 -9.34
N ASN A 15 2.22 4.99 -10.39
CA ASN A 15 1.88 4.65 -11.78
C ASN A 15 2.57 3.34 -12.20
N PHE A 16 2.38 2.27 -11.42
CA PHE A 16 2.87 0.94 -11.70
C PHE A 16 1.81 0.14 -12.46
N ASP A 17 2.19 -0.34 -13.65
CA ASP A 17 1.43 -1.35 -14.37
C ASP A 17 1.91 -2.74 -13.97
N PHE A 18 1.20 -3.36 -13.02
CA PHE A 18 1.55 -4.70 -12.52
C PHE A 18 1.28 -5.82 -13.53
N SER A 19 0.54 -5.55 -14.61
CA SER A 19 0.35 -6.53 -15.69
C SER A 19 1.59 -6.65 -16.59
N ALA A 20 2.47 -5.65 -16.56
CA ALA A 20 3.72 -5.62 -17.31
C ALA A 20 4.97 -5.69 -16.40
N PHE A 21 4.84 -5.29 -15.14
CA PHE A 21 5.95 -5.28 -14.19
C PHE A 21 6.43 -6.69 -13.82
N LYS A 22 7.74 -6.91 -13.91
CA LYS A 22 8.40 -8.11 -13.40
C LYS A 22 9.69 -7.71 -12.69
N SER A 23 9.82 -8.13 -11.44
CA SER A 23 10.99 -7.86 -10.61
C SER A 23 12.23 -8.57 -11.14
N GLU A 24 13.34 -7.83 -11.23
CA GLU A 24 14.63 -8.38 -11.68
C GLU A 24 15.30 -9.20 -10.57
N LYS A 25 15.18 -8.79 -9.30
CA LYS A 25 15.82 -9.49 -8.17
C LYS A 25 15.10 -10.77 -7.77
N THR A 26 13.77 -10.78 -7.87
CA THR A 26 12.94 -11.91 -7.39
C THR A 26 12.29 -12.72 -8.49
N GLY A 27 12.21 -12.18 -9.71
CA GLY A 27 11.48 -12.78 -10.82
C GLY A 27 9.95 -12.73 -10.66
N ARG A 28 9.41 -12.11 -9.61
CA ARG A 28 7.97 -12.00 -9.35
C ARG A 28 7.29 -11.06 -10.33
N GLY A 29 6.03 -11.36 -10.64
CA GLY A 29 5.27 -10.67 -11.68
C GLY A 29 5.51 -11.26 -13.07
N PRO A 30 4.72 -10.86 -14.08
CA PRO A 30 3.58 -9.94 -13.98
C PRO A 30 2.40 -10.51 -13.20
N LEU A 31 1.64 -9.62 -12.55
CA LEU A 31 0.43 -9.97 -11.81
C LEU A 31 -0.78 -9.95 -12.76
N LEU A 32 -0.94 -11.03 -13.52
CA LEU A 32 -2.10 -11.25 -14.38
C LEU A 32 -3.30 -11.80 -13.59
N GLU A 33 -4.46 -11.90 -14.23
CA GLU A 33 -5.62 -12.56 -13.61
C GLU A 33 -5.26 -13.99 -13.17
N GLY A 34 -5.65 -14.36 -11.94
CA GLY A 34 -5.29 -15.67 -11.35
C GLY A 34 -3.84 -15.80 -10.88
N TRP A 35 -3.06 -14.71 -10.79
CA TRP A 35 -1.65 -14.78 -10.37
C TRP A 35 -1.45 -15.45 -9.00
N GLN A 36 -2.43 -15.38 -8.10
CA GLN A 36 -2.35 -15.96 -6.75
C GLN A 36 -2.16 -17.47 -6.77
N GLU A 37 -2.65 -18.17 -7.79
CA GLU A 37 -2.56 -19.64 -7.90
C GLU A 37 -1.17 -20.11 -8.36
N ASN A 38 -0.44 -19.24 -9.05
CA ASN A 38 0.84 -19.56 -9.71
C ASN A 38 2.03 -18.87 -9.04
N CYS A 39 1.84 -18.21 -7.89
CA CYS A 39 2.87 -17.49 -7.17
C CYS A 39 3.23 -18.24 -5.87
N ASN A 40 4.52 -18.33 -5.55
CA ASN A 40 5.00 -18.85 -4.28
C ASN A 40 6.31 -18.13 -3.86
N PRO A 41 6.44 -17.65 -2.61
CA PRO A 41 5.43 -17.63 -1.55
C PRO A 41 4.39 -16.51 -1.72
N VAL A 42 3.18 -16.79 -1.23
CA VAL A 42 2.05 -15.84 -1.09
C VAL A 42 1.70 -15.73 0.39
N MET A 43 1.35 -14.52 0.82
CA MET A 43 0.93 -14.25 2.20
C MET A 43 -0.32 -13.36 2.20
N THR A 44 -0.99 -13.27 3.35
CA THR A 44 -2.19 -12.44 3.51
C THR A 44 -2.15 -11.74 4.86
N ALA A 45 -2.32 -10.42 4.85
CA ALA A 45 -2.42 -9.60 6.05
C ALA A 45 -3.89 -9.32 6.39
N TYR A 46 -4.35 -9.78 7.55
CA TYR A 46 -5.69 -9.49 8.06
C TYR A 46 -5.67 -8.23 8.93
N LYS A 47 -6.07 -7.08 8.37
CA LYS A 47 -6.08 -5.78 9.06
C LYS A 47 -7.49 -5.43 9.55
N LEU A 48 -7.75 -5.60 10.85
CA LEU A 48 -9.01 -5.19 11.48
C LEU A 48 -8.97 -3.70 11.81
N VAL A 49 -9.81 -2.91 11.14
CA VAL A 49 -9.93 -1.46 11.38
C VAL A 49 -11.23 -1.18 12.13
N THR A 50 -11.13 -0.49 13.27
CA THR A 50 -12.28 -0.04 14.05
C THR A 50 -12.23 1.49 14.16
N ILE A 51 -13.23 2.16 13.60
CA ILE A 51 -13.35 3.61 13.66
C ILE A 51 -14.58 3.94 14.49
N LYS A 52 -14.42 4.85 15.46
CA LYS A 52 -15.52 5.38 16.26
C LYS A 52 -15.48 6.90 16.15
N ALA A 53 -16.49 7.47 15.51
CA ALA A 53 -16.62 8.92 15.37
C ALA A 53 -17.90 9.39 16.10
N PRO A 54 -17.81 9.67 17.42
CA PRO A 54 -18.97 10.00 18.25
C PRO A 54 -19.43 11.45 18.04
N TYR A 55 -19.79 11.81 16.81
CA TYR A 55 -20.26 13.13 16.42
C TYR A 55 -21.76 13.11 16.12
N TRP A 56 -22.50 13.99 16.79
CA TRP A 56 -23.93 14.13 16.59
C TRP A 56 -24.25 14.61 15.16
N GLY A 57 -25.20 13.93 14.51
CA GLY A 57 -25.72 14.31 13.18
C GLY A 57 -24.95 13.78 11.97
N PHE A 58 -23.65 13.48 12.09
CA PHE A 58 -22.83 13.00 10.95
C PHE A 58 -21.81 11.90 11.27
N GLY A 59 -21.77 11.37 12.50
CA GLY A 59 -20.82 10.33 12.92
C GLY A 59 -20.71 9.16 11.95
N GLY A 60 -21.85 8.57 11.53
CA GLY A 60 -21.84 7.44 10.59
C GLY A 60 -21.26 7.78 9.21
N LYS A 61 -21.52 8.98 8.67
CA LYS A 61 -20.93 9.41 7.39
C LYS A 61 -19.42 9.64 7.52
N LEU A 62 -18.98 10.18 8.66
CA LEU A 62 -17.56 10.40 8.96
C LEU A 62 -16.82 9.06 9.13
N GLU A 63 -17.41 8.09 9.84
CA GLU A 63 -16.86 6.74 9.97
C GLU A 63 -16.68 6.06 8.60
N GLN A 64 -17.69 6.14 7.73
CA GLN A 64 -17.60 5.58 6.37
C GLN A 64 -16.53 6.28 5.53
N ALA A 65 -16.40 7.60 5.62
CA ALA A 65 -15.37 8.35 4.93
C ALA A 65 -13.96 7.91 5.37
N LEU A 66 -13.73 7.80 6.67
CA LEU A 66 -12.45 7.36 7.22
C LEU A 66 -12.14 5.91 6.84
N LEU A 67 -13.12 5.01 6.89
CA LEU A 67 -12.95 3.61 6.45
C LEU A 67 -12.59 3.52 4.96
N ALA A 68 -13.18 4.38 4.12
CA ALA A 68 -12.84 4.45 2.70
C ALA A 68 -11.40 4.95 2.49
N GLY A 69 -10.97 5.95 3.26
CA GLY A 69 -9.59 6.44 3.27
C GLY A 69 -8.59 5.37 3.67
N GLU A 70 -8.82 4.66 4.78
CA GLU A 70 -7.97 3.55 5.24
C GLU A 70 -7.88 2.42 4.20
N ARG A 71 -9.00 2.08 3.56
CA ARG A 71 -9.00 1.08 2.48
C ARG A 71 -8.13 1.52 1.30
N ALA A 72 -8.26 2.77 0.87
CA ALA A 72 -7.45 3.31 -0.22
C ALA A 72 -5.96 3.32 0.14
N LEU A 73 -5.63 3.76 1.38
CA LEU A 73 -4.28 3.75 1.91
C LEU A 73 -3.68 2.35 1.89
N PHE A 74 -4.38 1.33 2.41
CA PHE A 74 -3.86 -0.04 2.40
C PHE A 74 -3.64 -0.59 1.00
N VAL A 75 -4.56 -0.34 0.07
CA VAL A 75 -4.39 -0.81 -1.32
C VAL A 75 -3.14 -0.17 -1.90
N GLU A 76 -2.98 1.14 -1.76
CA GLU A 76 -1.84 1.85 -2.34
C GLU A 76 -0.51 1.47 -1.67
N SER A 77 -0.48 1.32 -0.35
CA SER A 77 0.73 0.87 0.35
C SER A 77 1.19 -0.52 -0.14
N HIS A 78 0.28 -1.46 -0.40
CA HIS A 78 0.67 -2.77 -0.93
C HIS A 78 1.08 -2.71 -2.41
N ARG A 79 0.45 -1.84 -3.21
CA ARG A 79 0.89 -1.55 -4.58
C ARG A 79 2.33 -1.04 -4.58
N ASN A 80 2.62 -0.03 -3.77
CA ASN A 80 3.97 0.52 -3.64
C ASN A 80 4.97 -0.50 -3.09
N CYS A 81 4.59 -1.27 -2.07
CA CYS A 81 5.42 -2.36 -1.54
C CYS A 81 5.82 -3.35 -2.65
N PHE A 82 4.89 -3.76 -3.51
CA PHE A 82 5.22 -4.66 -4.61
C PHE A 82 5.97 -3.97 -5.76
N GLY A 83 5.60 -2.73 -6.11
CA GLY A 83 6.26 -1.94 -7.16
C GLY A 83 7.72 -1.64 -6.86
N TRP A 84 8.06 -1.43 -5.58
CA TRP A 84 9.42 -1.20 -5.11
C TRP A 84 10.10 -2.48 -4.58
N ILE A 85 9.61 -3.67 -4.93
CA ILE A 85 10.20 -4.93 -4.45
C ILE A 85 11.69 -5.05 -4.76
N ASP A 86 12.15 -4.55 -5.91
CA ASP A 86 13.57 -4.59 -6.25
C ASP A 86 14.41 -3.62 -5.40
N GLU A 87 13.81 -2.63 -4.75
CA GLU A 87 14.54 -1.70 -3.88
C GLU A 87 14.80 -2.33 -2.51
N TRP A 88 13.76 -2.91 -1.89
CA TRP A 88 13.86 -3.44 -0.52
C TRP A 88 14.20 -4.93 -0.43
N TYR A 89 14.02 -5.72 -1.50
CA TYR A 89 14.29 -7.15 -1.43
C TYR A 89 15.78 -7.43 -1.21
N GLY A 90 16.07 -8.15 -0.12
CA GLY A 90 17.42 -8.50 0.32
C GLY A 90 18.06 -7.52 1.31
N MET A 91 17.35 -6.47 1.72
CA MET A 91 17.81 -5.58 2.79
C MET A 91 17.88 -6.29 4.14
N THR A 92 18.88 -5.94 4.95
CA THR A 92 18.97 -6.39 6.34
C THR A 92 18.15 -5.49 7.26
N VAL A 93 17.84 -5.98 8.47
CA VAL A 93 17.11 -5.18 9.47
C VAL A 93 17.90 -3.95 9.86
N GLU A 94 19.23 -4.06 9.94
CA GLU A 94 20.11 -2.93 10.25
C GLU A 94 20.01 -1.83 9.20
N GLN A 95 20.02 -2.18 7.91
CA GLN A 95 19.86 -1.20 6.83
C GLN A 95 18.46 -0.56 6.83
N LEU A 96 17.44 -1.31 7.24
CA LEU A 96 16.09 -0.75 7.41
C LEU A 96 16.05 0.27 8.57
N SER A 97 16.67 -0.05 9.71
CA SER A 97 16.76 0.89 10.83
C SER A 97 17.52 2.18 10.47
N GLU A 98 18.61 2.07 9.70
CA GLU A 98 19.34 3.26 9.21
C GLU A 98 18.48 4.13 8.27
N LEU A 99 17.67 3.51 7.40
CA LEU A 99 16.74 4.24 6.54
C LEU A 99 15.62 4.92 7.34
N GLU A 100 15.11 4.25 8.38
CA GLU A 100 14.11 4.83 9.28
C GLU A 100 14.66 6.07 10.00
N GLU A 101 15.88 6.00 10.55
CA GLU A 101 16.54 7.14 11.19
C GLU A 101 16.79 8.31 10.22
N GLN A 102 17.19 8.01 8.99
CA GLN A 102 17.36 9.03 7.94
C GLN A 102 16.02 9.65 7.53
N GLY A 103 14.96 8.86 7.42
CA GLY A 103 13.61 9.35 7.13
C GLY A 103 13.11 10.28 8.22
N ASP A 104 13.26 9.88 9.48
CA ASP A 104 12.88 10.69 10.64
C ASP A 104 13.64 12.00 10.71
N CYS A 105 14.94 12.02 10.38
CA CYS A 105 15.73 13.24 10.43
C CYS A 105 15.36 14.24 9.31
N LEU A 106 14.87 13.76 8.16
CA LEU A 106 14.42 14.59 7.05
C LEU A 106 13.04 15.20 7.27
N LEU A 107 12.12 14.46 7.90
CA LEU A 107 10.76 14.93 8.16
C LEU A 107 10.67 15.94 9.32
N ASN A 108 11.66 15.94 10.21
CA ASN A 108 11.73 16.81 11.37
C ASN A 108 12.62 18.05 11.15
N GLN A 109 12.98 18.37 9.91
CA GLN A 109 13.61 19.62 9.48
C GLN A 109 12.56 20.61 8.96
#